data_AF-A0A8S2XL15-F1
#
_entry.id   AF-A0A8S2XL15-F1
#
_cell.length_a   1.000
_cell.length_b   1.000
_cell.length_c   1.000
_cell.angle_alpha   90.00
_cell.angle_beta   90.00
_cell.angle_gamma   90.00
#
_symmetry.space_group_name_H-M   'P 1'
#
loop_
_entity.id
_entity.type
_entity.pdbx_description
1 polymer ?
#
loop_
_entity_poly.entity_id
_entity_poly.type
_entity_poly.pdbx_seq_one_letter_code
_entity_poly.pdbx_strand_id
1 'polypeptide(L)' 'NVLDPFEAATQKLSVDSSPTLSIVLPVVTTLITRLENRSNDSLFLQEIKGNLRRSVEERFKDVYQNKL' A
#
# COMPACT_ATOMS: atom_id res chain seq x y z
N ASN A 1 -6.19 7.98 11.38
CA ASN A 1 -6.93 8.09 10.11
C ASN A 1 -6.65 6.82 9.29
N VAL A 2 -7.59 6.32 8.47
CA VAL A 2 -7.31 5.13 7.62
C VAL A 2 -6.31 5.46 6.51
N LEU A 3 -6.21 6.73 6.14
CA LEU A 3 -5.41 7.23 5.02
C LEU A 3 -3.98 7.65 5.38
N ASP A 4 -3.65 7.82 6.67
CA ASP A 4 -2.29 8.20 7.11
C ASP A 4 -1.16 7.27 6.57
N PRO A 5 -1.37 5.94 6.44
CA PRO A 5 -0.41 5.06 5.77
C PRO A 5 -0.12 5.43 4.33
N PHE A 6 -1.13 5.91 3.60
CA PHE A 6 -1.03 6.28 2.19
C PHE A 6 -0.28 7.58 2.02
N GLU A 7 -0.57 8.60 2.84
CA GLU A 7 0.15 9.88 2.79
C GLU A 7 1.65 9.71 3.06
N ALA A 8 2.01 8.91 4.06
CA ALA A 8 3.42 8.65 4.37
C ALA A 8 4.13 7.83 3.27
N ALA A 9 3.39 6.96 2.58
CA ALA A 9 3.90 6.14 1.49
C ALA A 9 4.08 6.94 0.20
N THR A 10 3.10 7.78 -0.16
CA THR A 10 3.14 8.60 -1.38
C THR A 10 4.20 9.70 -1.28
N GLN A 11 4.41 10.31 -0.10
CA GLN A 11 5.51 11.24 0.11
C GLN A 11 6.88 10.64 -0.23
N LYS A 12 7.13 9.36 0.12
CA LYS A 12 8.39 8.69 -0.22
C LYS A 12 8.54 8.41 -1.71
N LEU A 13 7.44 8.20 -2.42
CA LEU A 13 7.43 7.92 -3.86
C LEU A 13 7.45 9.19 -4.71
N SER A 14 6.96 10.31 -4.19
CA SER A 14 6.89 11.59 -4.91
C SER A 14 8.22 12.35 -5.01
N VAL A 15 9.25 11.94 -4.27
CA VAL A 15 10.57 12.60 -4.29
C VAL A 15 11.43 12.14 -5.47
N ASP A 16 11.20 10.93 -6.00
CA ASP A 16 11.96 10.37 -7.13
C ASP A 16 11.13 10.37 -8.42
N SER A 17 11.70 10.96 -9.48
CA SER A 17 11.07 11.03 -10.81
C SER A 17 11.01 9.69 -11.55
N SER A 18 11.70 8.66 -11.03
CA SER A 18 11.62 7.27 -11.50
C SER A 18 11.81 6.32 -10.30
N PRO A 19 10.74 5.98 -9.57
CA PRO A 19 10.85 5.12 -8.42
C PRO A 19 11.31 3.72 -8.85
N THR A 20 12.42 3.27 -8.28
CA THR A 20 13.01 1.95 -8.54
C THR A 20 12.33 0.87 -7.70
N LEU A 21 12.45 -0.40 -8.12
CA LEU A 21 11.91 -1.55 -7.37
C LEU A 21 12.36 -1.57 -5.89
N SER A 22 13.61 -1.18 -5.63
CA SER A 22 14.18 -1.09 -4.28
C SER A 22 13.53 0.00 -3.41
N ILE A 23 12.92 1.02 -4.02
CA ILE A 23 12.16 2.06 -3.32
C ILE A 23 10.70 1.66 -3.18
N VAL A 24 10.10 1.10 -4.24
CA VAL A 24 8.66 0.75 -4.26
C VAL A 24 8.34 -0.42 -3.34
N LEU A 25 9.17 -1.47 -3.30
CA LEU A 25 8.92 -2.67 -2.49
C LEU A 25 8.75 -2.34 -0.99
N PRO A 26 9.68 -1.63 -0.33
CA PRO A 26 9.52 -1.25 1.07
C PRO A 26 8.27 -0.41 1.36
N VAL A 27 7.89 0.46 0.41
CA VAL A 27 6.70 1.30 0.53
C VAL A 27 5.42 0.46 0.48
N VAL A 28 5.33 -0.47 -0.48
CA VAL A 28 4.20 -1.40 -0.60
C VAL A 28 4.10 -2.31 0.62
N THR A 29 5.22 -2.85 1.11
CA THR A 29 5.24 -3.65 2.34
C THR A 29 4.73 -2.84 3.54
N THR A 30 5.20 -1.60 3.70
CA THR A 30 4.76 -0.73 4.79
C THR A 30 3.25 -0.44 4.74
N LEU A 31 2.71 -0.20 3.54
CA LEU A 31 1.27 0.01 3.31
C LEU A 31 0.46 -1.21 3.73
N ILE A 32 0.86 -2.40 3.26
CA ILE A 32 0.15 -3.65 3.55
C ILE A 32 0.16 -3.94 5.06
N THR A 33 1.30 -3.80 5.73
CA THR A 33 1.40 -4.01 7.18
C THR A 33 0.51 -3.03 7.95
N ARG A 34 0.42 -1.76 7.52
CA ARG A 34 -0.44 -0.78 8.18
C ARG A 34 -1.95 -1.02 7.96
N LEU A 35 -2.31 -1.77 6.91
CA LEU A 35 -3.67 -2.20 6.61
C LEU A 35 -4.06 -3.50 7.31
N GLU A 36 -3.20 -4.08 8.16
CA GLU A 36 -3.58 -5.25 8.94
C GLU A 36 -4.74 -4.94 9.91
N ASN A 37 -5.63 -5.93 10.04
CA ASN A 37 -6.72 -5.86 10.98
C ASN A 37 -6.19 -5.92 12.42
N ARG A 38 -6.72 -5.05 13.26
CA ARG A 38 -6.48 -5.03 14.70
C ARG A 38 -7.69 -5.61 15.41
N SER A 39 -7.47 -6.18 16.59
CA SER A 39 -8.51 -6.83 17.40
C SER A 39 -9.68 -5.91 17.77
N ASN A 40 -9.48 -4.60 17.71
CA ASN A 40 -10.48 -3.57 18.01
C ASN A 40 -11.09 -2.89 16.77
N ASP A 41 -10.74 -3.33 15.55
CA ASP A 41 -11.36 -2.80 14.34
C ASP A 41 -12.81 -3.29 14.19
N SER A 42 -13.72 -2.40 13.81
CA SER A 42 -15.07 -2.77 13.41
C SER A 42 -15.06 -3.63 12.14
N LEU A 43 -16.08 -4.47 11.94
CA LEU A 43 -16.22 -5.28 10.72
C LEU A 43 -16.14 -4.44 9.43
N PHE A 44 -16.78 -3.27 9.45
CA PHE A 44 -16.72 -2.31 8.35
C PHE A 44 -15.30 -1.82 8.07
N LEU A 45 -14.53 -1.50 9.12
CA LEU A 45 -13.15 -1.07 8.97
C LEU A 45 -12.24 -2.19 8.47
N GLN A 46 -12.47 -3.43 8.91
CA GLN A 46 -11.76 -4.61 8.42
C GLN A 46 -12.01 -4.84 6.93
N GLU A 47 -13.25 -4.64 6.47
CA GLU A 47 -13.63 -4.76 5.06
C GLU A 47 -12.94 -3.69 4.20
N ILE A 48 -12.95 -2.42 4.65
CA ILE A 48 -12.24 -1.33 3.98
C ILE A 48 -10.74 -1.65 3.88
N LYS A 49 -10.11 -2.07 4.97
CA LYS A 49 -8.69 -2.44 5.00
C LYS A 49 -8.37 -3.59 4.05
N GLY A 50 -9.21 -4.63 4.03
CA GLY A 50 -9.07 -5.75 3.12
C GLY A 50 -9.17 -5.35 1.65
N ASN A 51 -10.15 -4.51 1.30
CA ASN A 51 -10.31 -4.01 -0.07
C ASN A 51 -9.13 -3.14 -0.50
N LEU A 52 -8.68 -2.22 0.36
CA LEU A 52 -7.51 -1.38 0.09
C LEU A 52 -6.23 -2.21 -0.09
N ARG A 53 -6.02 -3.21 0.76
CA ARG A 53 -4.88 -4.13 0.64
C ARG A 53 -4.88 -4.84 -0.70
N ARG A 54 -6.04 -5.39 -1.11
CA ARG A 54 -6.19 -6.08 -2.41
C ARG A 54 -5.85 -5.15 -3.57
N SER A 55 -6.37 -3.92 -3.56
CA SER A 55 -6.09 -2.94 -4.62
C SER A 55 -4.61 -2.56 -4.72
N VAL A 56 -3.91 -2.44 -3.59
CA VAL A 56 -2.46 -2.18 -3.58
C VAL A 56 -1.68 -3.36 -4.16
N GLU A 57 -2.01 -4.59 -3.76
CA GLU A 57 -1.36 -5.80 -4.25
C GLU A 57 -1.59 -6.03 -5.75
N GLU A 58 -2.82 -5.84 -6.24
CA GLU A 58 -3.17 -5.95 -7.67
C GLU A 58 -2.43 -4.90 -8.50
N ARG A 59 -2.46 -3.63 -8.07
CA ARG A 59 -1.81 -2.56 -8.81
C ARG A 59 -0.29 -2.73 -8.86
N PHE A 60 0.31 -3.21 -7.76
CA PHE A 60 1.74 -3.50 -7.73
C PHE A 60 2.10 -4.66 -8.68
N LYS A 61 1.32 -5.74 -8.70
CA LYS A 61 1.50 -6.87 -9.63
C LYS A 61 1.40 -6.44 -11.09
N ASP A 62 0.40 -5.65 -11.46
CA ASP A 62 0.23 -5.12 -12.82
C ASP A 62 1.47 -4.34 -13.27
N VAL A 63 2.01 -3.46 -12.40
CA VAL A 63 3.20 -2.66 -12.74
C VAL A 63 4.45 -3.54 -12.82
N TYR A 64 4.57 -4.56 -11.98
CA TYR A 64 5.70 -5.50 -12.00
C TYR A 64 5.69 -6.40 -13.24
N GLN A 65 4.53 -6.93 -13.62
CA GLN A 65 4.40 -7.86 -14.75
C GLN A 65 4.46 -7.16 -16.11
N ASN A 66 4.01 -5.91 -16.23
CA ASN A 66 4.02 -5.16 -17.51
C ASN A 66 5.32 -4.37 -17.76
N LYS A 67 6.32 -4.45 -16.86
CA LYS A 67 7.61 -3.75 -16.99
C LYS A 67 8.83 -4.69 -17.05
N LEU A 68 8.60 -6.00 -17.06
CA LEU A 68 9.58 -7.06 -17.36
C LEU A 68 9.26 -7.67 -18.73
#